data_AF-A0A1W1D8T5-F1
#
_entry.id   AF-A0A1W1D8T5-F1
#
_cell.length_a   1.000
_cell.length_b   1.000
_cell.length_c   1.000
_cell.angle_alpha   90.00
_cell.angle_beta   90.00
_cell.angle_gamma   90.00
#
_symmetry.space_group_name_H-M   'P 1'
#
loop_
_entity.id
_entity.type
_entity.pdbx_description
1 polymer ?
#
loop_
_entity_poly.entity_id
_entity_poly.type
_entity_poly.pdbx_seq_one_letter_code
_entity_poly.pdbx_strand_id
1 'polypeptide(L)'
;MQTIDNHYTYKRNGTYYYSRRIPLDLQYKYSTKRIVVSLRTKSNRSAVMSAANISSQLEGYWSSIRVRKMTSRFIQEYAGESKGVFGTTLVDAMNLYIKLKGVDKSKAFHQVAHRNVEYVVDCIGNKDLTRYTSSDASLFRDYLFKKGLVTTSVKRILSTIKAIVTLATTELGLGIANPFLNVFIPFKL
;
A
#
# COMPACT_ATOMS: atom_id res chain seq x y z
N MET A 1 -19.92 18.33 -35.27
CA MET A 1 -19.15 17.12 -35.64
C MET A 1 -17.76 17.23 -35.04
N GLN A 2 -17.36 16.28 -34.19
CA GLN A 2 -16.05 16.28 -33.56
C GLN A 2 -15.17 15.31 -34.35
N THR A 3 -14.32 15.83 -35.25
CA THR A 3 -13.38 15.01 -36.01
C THR A 3 -12.30 14.50 -35.06
N ILE A 4 -12.34 13.21 -34.75
CA ILE A 4 -11.29 12.52 -34.01
C ILE A 4 -10.19 12.21 -35.03
N ASP A 5 -9.37 13.22 -35.34
CA ASP A 5 -8.06 12.97 -35.93
C ASP A 5 -7.10 12.45 -34.85
N ASN A 6 -6.14 11.66 -35.29
CA ASN A 6 -5.26 10.69 -34.59
C ASN A 6 -4.38 11.23 -33.43
N HIS A 7 -4.74 12.34 -32.80
CA HIS A 7 -3.87 13.13 -31.94
C HIS A 7 -4.31 13.23 -30.47
N TYR A 8 -5.38 12.55 -30.05
CA TYR A 8 -5.89 12.57 -28.66
C TYR A 8 -5.94 13.97 -28.03
N THR A 9 -6.15 15.03 -28.82
CA THR A 9 -6.11 16.41 -28.37
C THR A 9 -7.43 17.12 -28.63
N TYR A 10 -7.75 18.11 -27.78
CA TYR A 10 -8.79 19.09 -28.03
C TYR A 10 -8.39 20.44 -27.42
N LYS A 11 -9.00 21.53 -27.88
CA LYS A 11 -8.69 22.89 -27.41
C LYS A 11 -9.82 23.42 -26.53
N ARG A 12 -9.49 24.02 -25.39
CA ARG A 12 -10.44 24.69 -24.49
C ARG A 12 -9.81 25.99 -23.98
N ASN A 13 -10.50 27.12 -24.17
CA ASN A 13 -10.04 28.45 -23.75
C ASN A 13 -8.62 28.78 -24.24
N GLY A 14 -8.32 28.49 -25.51
CA GLY A 14 -7.01 28.77 -26.10
C GLY A 14 -5.93 27.71 -25.82
N THR A 15 -6.11 26.83 -24.84
CA THR A 15 -5.12 25.82 -24.41
C THR A 15 -5.50 24.42 -24.89
N TYR A 16 -4.52 23.66 -25.37
CA TYR A 16 -4.71 22.26 -25.75
C TYR A 16 -4.71 21.31 -24.55
N TYR A 17 -5.50 20.26 -24.64
CA TYR A 17 -5.66 19.20 -23.66
C TYR A 17 -5.51 17.85 -24.34
N TYR A 18 -4.85 16.92 -23.67
CA TYR A 18 -4.81 15.51 -24.00
C TYR A 18 -6.02 14.79 -23.43
N SER A 19 -6.45 13.74 -24.13
CA SER A 19 -7.82 13.26 -24.08
C SER A 19 -7.89 11.83 -24.59
N ARG A 20 -7.68 10.83 -23.71
CA ARG A 20 -7.66 9.41 -24.12
C ARG A 20 -8.45 8.50 -23.19
N ARG A 21 -9.19 7.56 -23.77
CA ARG A 21 -9.94 6.53 -23.02
C ARG A 21 -8.98 5.48 -22.46
N ILE A 22 -9.26 5.01 -21.25
CA ILE A 22 -8.54 3.90 -20.64
C ILE A 22 -9.09 2.58 -21.23
N PRO A 23 -8.22 1.65 -21.68
CA PRO A 23 -8.63 0.34 -22.17
C PRO A 23 -9.51 -0.40 -21.17
N LEU A 24 -10.57 -1.08 -21.65
CA LEU A 24 -11.56 -1.75 -20.80
C LEU A 24 -10.92 -2.75 -19.84
N ASP A 25 -9.92 -3.50 -20.32
CA ASP A 25 -9.15 -4.48 -19.57
C ASP A 25 -8.34 -3.88 -18.41
N LEU A 26 -8.14 -2.57 -18.40
CA LEU A 26 -7.36 -1.84 -17.41
C LEU A 26 -8.19 -0.90 -16.54
N GLN A 27 -9.49 -0.70 -16.84
CA GLN A 27 -10.33 0.27 -16.12
C GLN A 27 -10.42 0.01 -14.61
N TYR A 28 -10.37 -1.24 -14.17
CA TYR A 28 -10.40 -1.59 -12.74
C TYR A 28 -9.24 -0.99 -11.93
N LYS A 29 -8.13 -0.60 -12.60
CA LYS A 29 -6.96 0.04 -11.95
C LYS A 29 -7.05 1.56 -11.85
N TYR A 30 -8.03 2.19 -12.49
CA TYR A 30 -8.13 3.64 -12.56
C TYR A 30 -9.43 4.12 -11.92
N SER A 31 -9.37 5.24 -11.21
CA SER A 31 -10.56 5.90 -10.63
C SER A 31 -11.46 6.56 -11.68
N THR A 32 -11.02 6.63 -12.94
CA THR A 32 -11.73 7.28 -14.05
C THR A 32 -11.64 6.42 -15.31
N LYS A 33 -12.54 6.65 -16.27
CA LYS A 33 -12.56 5.93 -17.56
C LYS A 33 -11.69 6.59 -18.64
N ARG A 34 -11.13 7.78 -18.36
CA ARG A 34 -10.50 8.64 -19.35
C ARG A 34 -9.41 9.50 -18.71
N ILE A 35 -8.25 9.56 -19.35
CA ILE A 35 -7.15 10.43 -18.96
C ILE A 35 -7.31 11.76 -19.69
N VAL A 36 -7.41 12.83 -18.90
CA VAL A 36 -7.53 14.20 -19.40
C VAL A 36 -6.51 15.08 -18.71
N VAL A 37 -5.58 15.65 -19.48
CA VAL A 37 -4.53 16.51 -18.94
C VAL A 37 -4.32 17.73 -19.82
N SER A 38 -4.07 18.89 -19.22
CA SER A 38 -3.71 20.08 -19.99
C SER A 38 -2.30 19.92 -20.57
N LEU A 39 -2.14 20.21 -21.86
CA LEU A 39 -0.85 20.23 -22.53
C LEU A 39 -0.13 21.58 -22.36
N ARG A 40 -0.77 22.54 -21.67
CA ARG A 40 -0.21 23.86 -21.33
C ARG A 40 0.39 24.61 -22.53
N THR A 41 -0.16 24.39 -23.72
CA THR A 41 0.29 25.03 -24.96
C THR A 41 -0.89 25.52 -25.78
N LYS A 42 -0.69 26.65 -26.48
CA LYS A 42 -1.62 27.18 -27.48
C LYS A 42 -1.24 26.74 -28.91
N SER A 43 -0.05 26.17 -29.09
CA SER A 43 0.48 25.71 -30.38
C SER A 43 -0.03 24.31 -30.71
N ASN A 44 -0.62 24.15 -31.91
CA ASN A 44 -1.11 22.86 -32.38
C ASN A 44 0.03 21.84 -32.54
N ARG A 45 1.15 22.24 -33.18
CA ARG A 45 2.30 21.38 -33.41
C ARG A 45 2.89 20.84 -32.11
N SER A 46 3.06 21.72 -31.12
CA SER A 46 3.53 21.32 -29.79
C SER A 46 2.54 20.38 -29.09
N ALA A 47 1.24 20.66 -29.20
CA ALA A 47 0.20 19.81 -28.61
C ALA A 47 0.20 18.40 -29.20
N VAL A 48 0.34 18.28 -30.53
CA VAL A 48 0.44 17.01 -31.24
C VAL A 48 1.67 16.22 -30.77
N MET A 49 2.84 16.84 -30.71
CA MET A 49 4.06 16.18 -30.23
C MET A 49 3.95 15.70 -28.78
N SER A 50 3.42 16.55 -27.89
CA SER A 50 3.22 16.18 -26.48
C SER A 50 2.20 15.04 -26.33
N ALA A 51 1.09 15.08 -27.08
CA ALA A 51 0.09 14.03 -27.05
C ALA A 51 0.61 12.69 -27.56
N ALA A 52 1.46 12.70 -28.61
CA ALA A 52 2.12 11.50 -29.12
C ALA A 52 3.05 10.89 -28.07
N ASN A 53 3.86 11.72 -27.39
CA ASN A 53 4.76 11.27 -26.33
C ASN A 53 3.98 10.63 -25.16
N ILE A 54 2.95 11.31 -24.64
CA ILE A 54 2.09 10.79 -23.57
C ILE A 54 1.45 9.46 -23.99
N SER A 55 1.00 9.36 -25.24
CA SER A 55 0.37 8.13 -25.75
C SER A 55 1.36 6.96 -25.79
N SER A 56 2.59 7.20 -26.24
CA SER A 56 3.66 6.19 -26.25
C SER A 56 3.97 5.68 -24.84
N GLN A 57 4.11 6.58 -23.86
CA GLN A 57 4.34 6.20 -22.47
C GLN A 57 3.17 5.39 -21.89
N LEU A 58 1.93 5.78 -22.17
CA LEU A 58 0.74 5.04 -21.75
C LEU A 58 0.68 3.65 -22.38
N GLU A 59 1.00 3.52 -23.67
CA GLU A 59 1.07 2.21 -24.33
C GLU A 59 2.14 1.30 -23.72
N GLY A 60 3.34 1.82 -23.46
CA GLY A 60 4.39 1.06 -22.79
C GLY A 60 3.94 0.58 -21.40
N TYR A 61 3.33 1.46 -20.61
CA TYR A 61 2.80 1.12 -19.30
C TYR A 61 1.68 0.07 -19.36
N TRP A 62 0.67 0.28 -20.22
CA TRP A 62 -0.44 -0.66 -20.40
C TRP A 62 0.04 -2.02 -20.90
N SER A 63 1.01 -2.04 -21.83
CA SER A 63 1.66 -3.26 -22.30
C SER A 63 2.36 -4.00 -21.17
N SER A 64 3.10 -3.29 -20.31
CA SER A 64 3.75 -3.91 -19.14
C SER A 64 2.75 -4.60 -18.20
N ILE A 65 1.55 -4.02 -18.02
CA ILE A 65 0.48 -4.63 -17.21
C ILE A 65 -0.03 -5.91 -17.87
N ARG A 66 -0.27 -5.88 -19.17
CA ARG A 66 -0.76 -7.03 -19.94
C ARG A 66 0.25 -8.16 -19.97
N VAL A 67 1.53 -7.86 -20.21
CA VAL A 67 2.62 -8.83 -20.17
C VAL A 67 2.67 -9.47 -18.78
N ARG A 68 2.67 -8.68 -17.69
CA ARG A 68 2.65 -9.23 -16.33
C ARG A 68 1.46 -10.16 -16.07
N LYS A 69 0.26 -9.79 -16.54
CA LYS A 69 -0.96 -10.63 -16.40
C LYS A 69 -0.91 -11.90 -17.26
N MET A 70 -0.23 -11.85 -18.40
CA MET A 70 -0.02 -13.00 -19.27
C MET A 70 1.00 -13.95 -18.67
N THR A 71 2.16 -13.42 -18.26
CA THR A 71 3.27 -14.20 -17.72
C THR A 71 2.99 -14.74 -16.32
N SER A 72 2.08 -14.14 -15.55
CA SER A 72 1.75 -14.61 -14.19
C SER A 72 1.26 -16.07 -14.12
N ARG A 73 0.83 -16.66 -15.25
CA ARG A 73 0.41 -18.08 -15.32
C ARG A 73 1.55 -19.03 -15.72
N PHE A 74 2.61 -18.48 -16.31
CA PHE A 74 3.77 -19.21 -16.82
C PHE A 74 4.99 -19.05 -15.92
N ILE A 75 5.02 -18.01 -15.10
CA ILE A 75 5.96 -17.88 -14.00
C ILE A 75 5.50 -18.87 -12.92
N GLN A 76 6.08 -20.07 -12.93
CA GLN A 76 6.29 -20.82 -11.70
C GLN A 76 7.14 -19.90 -10.81
N GLU A 77 6.58 -19.36 -9.73
CA GLU A 77 7.41 -18.76 -8.68
C GLU A 77 8.44 -19.83 -8.32
N TYR A 78 9.69 -19.69 -8.78
CA TYR A 78 10.80 -20.37 -8.15
C TYR A 78 10.75 -19.90 -6.69
N ALA A 79 10.39 -20.80 -5.79
CA ALA A 79 10.23 -20.55 -4.37
C ALA A 79 11.57 -20.19 -3.65
N GLY A 80 12.56 -19.65 -4.39
CA GLY A 80 13.93 -19.44 -3.95
C GLY A 80 14.58 -18.15 -4.43
N GLU A 81 13.93 -17.31 -5.24
CA GLU A 81 14.41 -15.94 -5.48
C GLU A 81 13.51 -14.97 -4.74
N SER A 82 14.09 -14.35 -3.72
CA SER A 82 13.53 -13.32 -2.85
C SER A 82 12.28 -12.68 -3.44
N LYS A 83 11.10 -13.09 -2.94
CA LYS A 83 9.99 -12.15 -2.86
C LYS A 83 10.62 -10.91 -2.26
N GLY A 84 10.76 -9.82 -3.02
CA GLY A 84 10.69 -8.53 -2.39
C GLY A 84 9.41 -8.60 -1.58
N VAL A 85 9.53 -8.68 -0.25
CA VAL A 85 8.47 -9.11 0.67
C VAL A 85 7.45 -7.99 0.85
N PHE A 86 6.97 -7.47 -0.26
CA PHE A 86 5.77 -6.67 -0.36
C PHE A 86 4.59 -7.65 -0.34
N GLY A 87 3.76 -7.54 0.68
CA GLY A 87 2.53 -8.31 0.87
C GLY A 87 2.35 -8.94 2.25
N THR A 88 3.31 -8.78 3.19
CA THR A 88 3.10 -9.29 4.56
C THR A 88 2.37 -8.23 5.37
N THR A 89 1.09 -8.46 5.63
CA THR A 89 0.29 -7.55 6.46
C THR A 89 0.52 -7.79 7.95
N LEU A 90 0.03 -6.88 8.79
CA LEU A 90 0.12 -7.06 10.25
C LEU A 90 -0.65 -8.30 10.72
N VAL A 91 -1.77 -8.63 10.07
CA VAL A 91 -2.53 -9.86 10.34
C VAL A 91 -1.71 -11.11 9.97
N ASP A 92 -0.98 -11.07 8.85
CA ASP A 92 -0.10 -12.19 8.48
C ASP A 92 1.05 -12.36 9.48
N ALA A 93 1.62 -11.25 9.93
CA ALA A 93 2.66 -11.23 10.97
C ALA A 93 2.15 -11.84 12.29
N MET A 94 0.91 -11.54 12.68
CA MET A 94 0.26 -12.12 13.85
C MET A 94 0.05 -13.63 13.70
N ASN A 95 -0.44 -14.08 12.54
CA ASN A 95 -0.65 -15.50 12.27
C ASN A 95 0.69 -16.26 12.33
N LEU A 96 1.77 -15.69 11.79
CA LEU A 96 3.12 -16.22 11.90
C LEU A 96 3.58 -16.28 13.37
N TYR A 97 3.37 -15.20 14.13
CA TYR A 97 3.70 -15.14 15.54
C TYR A 97 2.98 -16.22 16.36
N ILE A 98 1.68 -16.40 16.14
CA ILE A 98 0.89 -17.45 16.78
C ILE A 98 1.38 -18.84 16.36
N LYS A 99 1.65 -19.06 15.08
CA LYS A 99 2.16 -20.34 14.58
C LYS A 99 3.49 -20.73 15.24
N LEU A 100 4.39 -19.77 15.45
CA LEU A 100 5.74 -20.04 15.97
C LEU A 100 5.83 -19.98 17.51
N LYS A 101 5.10 -19.07 18.16
CA LYS A 101 5.18 -18.85 19.62
C LYS A 101 3.97 -19.37 20.38
N GLY A 102 2.90 -19.76 19.69
CA GLY A 102 1.61 -20.13 20.27
C GLY A 102 1.37 -21.63 20.49
N VAL A 103 2.20 -22.53 19.93
CA VAL A 103 1.99 -24.00 19.98
C VAL A 103 1.73 -24.50 21.41
N ASP A 104 2.54 -24.06 22.38
CA ASP A 104 2.43 -24.47 23.79
C ASP A 104 1.74 -23.41 24.66
N LYS A 105 1.01 -22.46 24.06
CA LYS A 105 0.40 -21.34 24.78
C LYS A 105 -1.12 -21.50 24.92
N SER A 106 -1.65 -20.93 25.99
CA SER A 106 -3.07 -20.98 26.30
C SER A 106 -3.92 -20.24 25.26
N LYS A 107 -5.23 -20.52 25.24
CA LYS A 107 -6.20 -19.78 24.42
C LYS A 107 -6.18 -18.27 24.70
N ALA A 108 -5.92 -17.87 25.95
CA ALA A 108 -5.80 -16.47 26.33
C ALA A 108 -4.64 -15.76 25.62
N PHE A 109 -3.51 -16.44 25.37
CA PHE A 109 -2.39 -15.88 24.61
C PHE A 109 -2.81 -15.52 23.18
N HIS A 110 -3.51 -16.43 22.51
CA HIS A 110 -4.02 -16.24 21.15
C HIS A 110 -5.02 -15.08 21.10
N GLN A 111 -5.98 -15.05 22.02
CA GLN A 111 -6.97 -13.99 22.12
C GLN A 111 -6.33 -12.61 22.36
N VAL A 112 -5.29 -12.53 23.19
CA VAL A 112 -4.57 -11.28 23.43
C VAL A 112 -3.83 -10.81 22.18
N ALA A 113 -3.17 -11.72 21.45
CA ALA A 113 -2.51 -11.38 20.18
C ALA A 113 -3.51 -10.85 19.15
N HIS A 114 -4.64 -11.56 18.96
CA HIS A 114 -5.72 -11.13 18.08
C HIS A 114 -6.28 -9.76 18.44
N ARG A 115 -6.70 -9.57 19.70
CA ARG A 115 -7.29 -8.31 20.16
C ARG A 115 -6.32 -7.14 20.00
N ASN A 116 -5.04 -7.34 20.31
CA ASN A 116 -4.06 -6.27 20.23
C ASN A 116 -3.83 -5.84 18.78
N VAL A 117 -3.78 -6.79 17.85
CA VAL A 117 -3.63 -6.51 16.41
C VAL A 117 -4.90 -5.87 15.85
N GLU A 118 -6.08 -6.30 16.28
CA GLU A 118 -7.36 -5.70 15.92
C GLU A 118 -7.40 -4.21 16.30
N TYR A 119 -6.89 -3.82 17.48
CA TYR A 119 -6.78 -2.40 17.83
C TYR A 119 -5.92 -1.60 16.85
N VAL A 120 -4.83 -2.19 16.33
CA VAL A 120 -3.99 -1.52 15.33
C VAL A 120 -4.74 -1.39 14.01
N VAL A 121 -5.41 -2.45 13.58
CA VAL A 121 -6.19 -2.49 12.33
C VAL A 121 -7.34 -1.47 12.38
N ASP A 122 -8.05 -1.38 13.51
CA ASP A 122 -9.10 -0.38 13.72
C ASP A 122 -8.58 1.05 13.63
N CYS A 123 -7.36 1.29 14.14
CA CYS A 123 -6.79 2.62 14.26
C CYS A 123 -6.16 3.12 12.95
N ILE A 124 -5.32 2.29 12.33
CA ILE A 124 -4.43 2.68 11.22
C ILE A 124 -4.52 1.74 10.02
N GLY A 125 -5.44 0.77 10.05
CA GLY A 125 -5.68 -0.18 8.96
C GLY A 125 -4.70 -1.35 8.92
N ASN A 126 -5.11 -2.43 8.24
CA ASN A 126 -4.22 -3.57 7.98
C ASN A 126 -3.27 -3.25 6.82
N LYS A 127 -2.16 -2.60 7.12
CA LYS A 127 -1.10 -2.27 6.15
C LYS A 127 -0.09 -3.40 6.03
N ASP A 128 0.65 -3.35 4.93
CA ASP A 128 1.92 -4.07 4.80
C ASP A 128 2.93 -3.61 5.86
N LEU A 129 3.73 -4.54 6.39
CA LEU A 129 4.72 -4.24 7.43
C LEU A 129 5.70 -3.13 7.02
N THR A 130 6.07 -3.04 5.73
CA THR A 130 6.98 -2.00 5.21
C THR A 130 6.36 -0.60 5.16
N ARG A 131 5.03 -0.50 5.30
CA ARG A 131 4.29 0.77 5.22
C ARG A 131 3.97 1.39 6.57
N TYR A 132 4.23 0.70 7.67
CA TYR A 132 4.08 1.29 8.99
C TYR A 132 5.25 2.22 9.29
N THR A 133 4.93 3.39 9.82
CA THR A 133 5.90 4.43 10.19
C THR A 133 5.92 4.66 11.70
N SER A 134 6.94 5.34 12.22
CA SER A 134 6.96 5.77 13.63
C SER A 134 5.82 6.73 13.98
N SER A 135 5.33 7.50 12.99
CA SER A 135 4.14 8.34 13.13
C SER A 135 2.90 7.49 13.36
N ASP A 136 2.72 6.41 12.59
CA ASP A 136 1.62 5.45 12.80
C ASP A 136 1.64 4.83 14.21
N ALA A 137 2.83 4.50 14.73
CA ALA A 137 2.98 3.96 16.07
C ALA A 137 2.61 4.97 17.17
N SER A 138 2.88 6.26 16.91
CA SER A 138 2.47 7.35 17.81
C SER A 138 0.96 7.59 17.77
N LEU A 139 0.35 7.57 16.58
CA LEU A 139 -1.11 7.64 16.40
C LEU A 139 -1.82 6.47 17.11
N PHE A 140 -1.27 5.26 16.98
CA PHE A 140 -1.80 4.08 17.64
C PHE A 140 -1.75 4.21 19.17
N ARG A 141 -0.64 4.70 19.73
CA ARG A 141 -0.53 4.99 21.17
C ARG A 141 -1.64 5.96 21.61
N ASP A 142 -1.81 7.07 20.90
CA ASP A 142 -2.77 8.11 21.27
C ASP A 142 -4.22 7.60 21.15
N TYR A 143 -4.49 6.74 20.16
CA TYR A 143 -5.76 6.03 20.02
C TYR A 143 -6.07 5.13 21.22
N LEU A 144 -5.09 4.36 21.73
CA LEU A 144 -5.30 3.51 22.91
C LEU A 144 -5.64 4.34 24.15
N PHE A 145 -4.98 5.48 24.34
CA PHE A 145 -5.30 6.40 25.43
C PHE A 145 -6.66 7.06 25.26
N LYS A 146 -7.03 7.46 24.05
CA LYS A 146 -8.36 7.99 23.74
C LYS A 146 -9.47 6.97 24.01
N LYS A 147 -9.18 5.67 23.88
CA LYS A 147 -10.07 4.57 24.31
C LYS A 147 -10.17 4.39 25.83
N GLY A 148 -9.47 5.20 26.64
CA GLY A 148 -9.52 5.15 28.09
C GLY A 148 -8.63 4.06 28.72
N LEU A 149 -7.68 3.50 27.96
CA LEU A 149 -6.77 2.49 28.49
C LEU A 149 -5.70 3.14 29.38
N VAL A 150 -5.48 2.53 30.54
CA VAL A 150 -4.40 2.93 31.46
C VAL A 150 -3.02 2.63 30.87
N THR A 151 -2.01 3.40 31.31
CA THR A 151 -0.63 3.32 30.80
C THR A 151 -0.03 1.91 30.85
N THR A 152 -0.34 1.12 31.88
CA THR A 152 0.11 -0.27 32.00
C THR A 152 -0.47 -1.16 30.90
N SER A 153 -1.76 -1.00 30.58
CA SER A 153 -2.41 -1.70 29.47
C SER A 153 -1.83 -1.27 28.12
N VAL A 154 -1.64 0.03 27.90
CA VAL A 154 -1.02 0.56 26.67
C VAL A 154 0.37 -0.02 26.46
N LYS A 155 1.22 -0.05 27.51
CA LYS A 155 2.55 -0.66 27.49
C LYS A 155 2.51 -2.14 27.09
N ARG A 156 1.58 -2.91 27.66
CA ARG A 156 1.43 -4.35 27.35
C ARG A 156 0.99 -4.57 25.90
N ILE A 157 0.03 -3.80 25.41
CA ILE A 157 -0.44 -3.89 24.02
C ILE A 157 0.70 -3.57 23.05
N LEU A 158 1.39 -2.45 23.24
CA LEU A 158 2.53 -2.05 22.40
C LEU A 158 3.65 -3.09 22.42
N SER A 159 3.90 -3.71 23.57
CA SER A 159 4.91 -4.77 23.71
C SER A 159 4.54 -6.03 22.92
N THR A 160 3.26 -6.41 22.89
CA THR A 160 2.78 -7.52 22.04
C THR A 160 2.95 -7.19 20.56
N ILE A 161 2.53 -6.01 20.12
CA ILE A 161 2.68 -5.58 18.71
C ILE A 161 4.15 -5.52 18.31
N LYS A 162 5.00 -4.95 19.17
CA LYS A 162 6.46 -4.94 18.98
C LYS A 162 6.99 -6.36 18.78
N ALA A 163 6.62 -7.30 19.64
CA ALA A 163 7.08 -8.69 19.54
C ALA A 163 6.63 -9.38 18.23
N ILE A 164 5.38 -9.17 17.82
CA ILE A 164 4.83 -9.70 16.56
C ILE A 164 5.62 -9.18 15.37
N VAL A 165 5.76 -7.84 15.27
CA VAL A 165 6.42 -7.20 14.12
C VAL A 165 7.90 -7.55 14.09
N THR A 166 8.61 -7.51 15.23
CA THR A 166 10.03 -7.88 15.28
C THR A 166 10.25 -9.32 14.82
N LEU A 167 9.43 -10.26 15.30
CA LEU A 167 9.54 -11.66 14.89
C LEU A 167 9.29 -11.84 13.39
N ALA A 168 8.25 -11.20 12.84
CA ALA A 168 7.97 -11.27 11.41
C ALA A 168 9.09 -10.63 10.56
N THR A 169 9.64 -9.50 11.01
CA THR A 169 10.78 -8.84 10.35
C THR A 169 12.01 -9.72 10.31
N THR A 170 12.34 -10.42 11.42
CA THR A 170 13.51 -11.30 11.47
C THR A 170 13.29 -12.59 10.69
N GLU A 171 12.13 -13.23 10.85
CA GLU A 171 11.84 -14.53 10.24
C GLU A 171 11.73 -14.45 8.71
N LEU A 172 11.15 -13.35 8.21
CA LEU A 172 10.96 -13.14 6.77
C LEU A 172 12.09 -12.32 6.13
N GLY A 173 13.11 -11.94 6.89
CA GLY A 173 14.26 -11.17 6.38
C GLY A 173 13.90 -9.81 5.79
N LEU A 174 12.91 -9.11 6.36
CA LEU A 174 12.33 -7.89 5.76
C LEU A 174 13.28 -6.68 5.72
N GLY A 175 14.35 -6.68 6.51
CA GLY A 175 15.31 -5.58 6.56
C GLY A 175 14.74 -4.22 7.01
N ILE A 176 13.52 -4.18 7.57
CA ILE A 176 12.86 -2.96 8.03
C ILE A 176 13.12 -2.68 9.51
N ALA A 177 13.18 -1.42 9.89
CA ALA A 177 13.13 -1.02 11.29
C ALA A 177 11.70 -1.20 11.83
N ASN A 178 11.54 -1.83 13.00
CA ASN A 178 10.22 -1.97 13.62
C ASN A 178 9.71 -0.60 14.13
N PRO A 179 8.62 -0.05 13.59
CA PRO A 179 8.12 1.28 13.97
C PRO A 179 7.55 1.32 15.40
N PHE A 180 7.19 0.17 15.97
CA PHE A 180 6.65 0.06 17.33
C PHE A 180 7.74 -0.16 18.40
N LEU A 181 9.03 -0.12 18.03
CA LEU A 181 10.12 -0.53 18.92
C LEU A 181 10.37 0.45 20.08
N ASN A 182 10.28 1.76 19.80
CA ASN A 182 10.63 2.87 20.70
C ASN A 182 9.49 3.91 20.81
N VAL A 183 8.25 3.45 20.94
CA VAL A 183 7.11 4.36 21.12
C VAL A 183 7.19 5.03 22.48
N PHE A 184 7.32 6.36 22.50
CA PHE A 184 7.35 7.14 23.74
C PHE A 184 5.98 7.08 24.43
N ILE A 185 5.95 6.78 25.72
CA ILE A 185 4.72 6.71 26.52
C ILE A 185 4.80 7.76 27.63
N PRO A 186 3.91 8.76 27.64
CA PRO A 186 3.92 9.81 28.67
C PRO A 186 3.57 9.24 30.04
N PHE A 187 4.17 9.79 31.09
CA PHE A 187 3.94 9.37 32.48
C PHE A 187 2.59 9.84 33.06
N LYS A 188 1.95 10.85 32.44
CA LYS A 188 0.62 11.38 32.80
C LYS A 188 -0.10 11.87 31.52
N LEU A 189 -1.41 11.64 31.44
CA LEU A 189 -2.35 12.21 30.47
C LEU A 189 -3.42 12.98 31.22
#